data_AF-A0A5N3WZZ8-F1
#
_entry.id   AF-A0A5N3WZZ8-F1
#
_cell.length_a   1.000
_cell.length_b   1.000
_cell.length_c   1.000
_cell.angle_alpha   90.00
_cell.angle_beta   90.00
_cell.angle_gamma   90.00
#
_symmetry.space_group_name_H-M   'P 1'
#
loop_
_entity.id
_entity.type
_entity.pdbx_description
1 polymer ?
#
loop_
_entity_poly.entity_id
_entity_poly.type
_entity_poly.pdbx_seq_one_letter_code
_entity_poly.pdbx_strand_id
1 'polypeptide(L)'
;MTQPRHSCGLGHLIKHITKFSQDMIQGVCSFALNEQHATELFKVSKDKQALKFIQKMLGTHICAKRKARELSNVLATTREAVAKRLSPLPAPCIIKTLQEKKAQLR
;
A
#
# COMPACT_ATOMS: atom_id res chain seq x y z
N MET A 1 5.99 -26.02 32.15
CA MET A 1 5.88 -24.94 31.14
C MET A 1 5.40 -23.69 31.85
N THR A 2 6.27 -22.71 32.04
CA THR A 2 5.99 -21.46 32.78
C THR A 2 5.29 -20.45 31.88
N GLN A 3 4.36 -19.65 32.42
CA GLN A 3 3.66 -18.66 31.61
C GLN A 3 4.62 -17.55 31.11
N PRO A 4 4.38 -17.02 29.89
CA PRO A 4 5.21 -15.95 29.35
C PRO A 4 5.12 -14.68 30.20
N ARG A 5 6.23 -13.95 30.32
CA ARG A 5 6.25 -12.67 31.03
C ARG A 5 5.57 -11.59 30.19
N HIS A 6 4.87 -10.67 30.85
CA HIS A 6 4.26 -9.50 30.20
C HIS A 6 5.26 -8.69 29.35
N SER A 7 6.52 -8.58 29.79
CA SER A 7 7.59 -7.90 29.05
C SER A 7 7.86 -8.48 27.67
N CYS A 8 7.60 -9.78 27.46
CA CYS A 8 7.82 -10.44 26.16
C CYS A 8 6.76 -10.07 25.12
N GLY A 9 5.63 -9.47 25.53
CA GLY A 9 4.58 -8.97 24.63
C GLY A 9 4.80 -7.54 24.13
N LEU A 10 5.82 -6.84 24.65
CA LEU A 10 6.12 -5.47 24.27
C LEU A 10 6.59 -5.41 22.80
N GLY A 11 6.00 -4.51 22.02
CA GLY A 11 6.30 -4.36 20.58
C GLY A 11 5.35 -5.12 19.65
N HIS A 12 4.40 -5.89 20.18
CA HIS A 12 3.31 -6.42 19.36
C HIS A 12 2.35 -5.28 18.98
N LEU A 13 2.01 -5.19 17.70
CA LEU A 13 1.11 -4.15 17.21
C LEU A 13 -0.32 -4.48 17.63
N ILE A 14 -0.92 -3.62 18.46
CA ILE A 14 -2.31 -3.78 18.88
C ILE A 14 -3.20 -3.34 17.71
N LYS A 15 -4.05 -4.26 17.22
CA LYS A 15 -4.88 -4.08 16.02
C LYS A 15 -5.75 -2.82 16.07
N HIS A 16 -6.40 -2.57 17.21
CA HIS A 16 -7.41 -1.53 17.34
C HIS A 16 -6.86 -0.13 17.57
N ILE A 17 -5.74 0.01 18.28
CA ILE A 17 -5.21 1.31 18.67
C ILE A 17 -4.05 1.68 17.76
N THR A 18 -2.97 0.90 17.77
CA THR A 18 -1.73 1.31 17.12
C THR A 18 -1.83 1.24 15.60
N LYS A 19 -2.39 0.15 15.04
CA LYS A 19 -2.49 0.00 13.57
C LYS A 19 -3.50 0.95 12.96
N PHE A 20 -4.68 1.07 13.57
CA PHE A 20 -5.74 1.98 13.12
C PHE A 20 -5.26 3.45 13.09
N SER A 21 -4.64 3.92 14.18
CA SER A 21 -4.12 5.29 14.22
C SER A 21 -3.00 5.52 13.19
N GLN A 22 -2.09 4.56 13.01
CA GLN A 22 -1.04 4.65 11.98
C GLN A 22 -1.60 4.75 10.56
N ASP A 23 -2.61 3.94 10.24
CA ASP A 23 -3.24 3.93 8.91
C ASP A 23 -4.00 5.24 8.64
N MET A 24 -4.68 5.79 9.65
CA MET A 24 -5.30 7.12 9.56
C MET A 24 -4.27 8.23 9.35
N ILE A 25 -3.20 8.25 10.15
CA ILE A 25 -2.14 9.28 10.05
C ILE A 25 -1.48 9.21 8.67
N GLN A 26 -1.17 8.01 8.17
CA GLN A 26 -0.57 7.82 6.84
C GLN A 26 -1.50 8.24 5.69
N GLY A 27 -2.81 8.16 5.89
CA GLY A 27 -3.81 8.63 4.90
C GLY A 27 -3.98 10.15 4.88
N VAL A 28 -3.77 10.83 6.02
CA VAL A 28 -3.88 12.29 6.13
C VAL A 28 -2.55 12.98 5.79
N CYS A 29 -1.44 12.44 6.30
CA CYS A 29 -0.11 12.97 6.06
C CYS A 29 0.41 12.50 4.69
N SER A 30 1.02 13.43 3.96
CA SER A 30 1.74 13.10 2.73
C SER A 30 3.07 12.41 3.03
N PHE A 31 3.55 11.58 2.09
CA PHE A 31 4.88 10.98 2.16
C PHE A 31 5.98 12.05 2.21
N ALA A 32 7.03 11.81 2.99
CA ALA A 32 8.19 12.68 3.01
C ALA A 32 8.94 12.64 1.67
N LEU A 33 9.71 13.70 1.34
CA LEU A 33 10.41 13.84 0.06
C LEU A 33 11.34 12.65 -0.25
N ASN A 34 11.93 12.06 0.77
CA ASN A 34 12.78 10.87 0.67
C ASN A 34 12.02 9.58 0.36
N GLU A 35 10.83 9.41 0.94
CA GLU A 35 9.93 8.29 0.71
C GLU A 35 9.32 8.38 -0.69
N GLN A 36 9.02 9.60 -1.16
CA GLN A 36 8.61 9.85 -2.54
C GLN A 36 9.71 9.45 -3.52
N HIS A 37 10.96 9.89 -3.32
CA HIS A 37 12.08 9.52 -4.18
C HIS A 37 12.35 8.00 -4.21
N ALA A 38 12.26 7.33 -3.05
CA ALA A 38 12.37 5.87 -3.00
C ALA A 38 11.23 5.18 -3.77
N THR A 39 10.00 5.70 -3.65
CA THR A 39 8.83 5.20 -4.39
C THR A 39 9.00 5.36 -5.90
N GLU A 40 9.58 6.47 -6.37
CA GLU A 40 9.91 6.66 -7.78
C GLU A 40 10.94 5.62 -8.29
N LEU A 41 11.98 5.33 -7.50
CA LEU A 41 12.95 4.28 -7.85
C LEU A 41 12.30 2.89 -7.94
N PHE A 42 11.35 2.57 -7.04
CA PHE A 42 10.59 1.33 -7.08
C PHE A 42 9.64 1.23 -8.29
N LYS A 43 9.08 2.35 -8.77
CA LYS A 43 8.26 2.36 -10.00
C LYS A 43 9.08 1.96 -11.23
N VAL A 44 10.35 2.35 -11.29
CA VAL A 44 11.29 2.02 -12.38
C VAL A 44 12.00 0.67 -12.15
N SER A 45 11.59 -0.11 -11.13
CA SER A 45 12.15 -1.42 -10.78
C SER A 45 13.67 -1.39 -10.49
N LYS A 46 14.19 -0.26 -9.98
CA LYS A 46 15.60 -0.11 -9.59
C LYS A 46 15.81 -0.47 -8.11
N ASP A 47 15.42 -1.67 -7.71
CA ASP A 47 15.33 -2.06 -6.29
C ASP A 47 16.66 -2.00 -5.54
N LYS A 48 17.77 -2.40 -6.20
CA LYS A 48 19.11 -2.34 -5.61
C LYS A 48 19.55 -0.90 -5.35
N GLN A 49 19.17 0.03 -6.23
CA GLN A 49 19.46 1.46 -6.06
C GLN A 49 18.58 2.06 -4.97
N ALA A 50 17.28 1.72 -4.95
CA ALA A 50 16.35 2.13 -3.90
C ALA A 50 16.84 1.67 -2.52
N LEU A 51 17.30 0.42 -2.40
CA LEU A 51 17.81 -0.12 -1.15
C LEU A 51 19.08 0.60 -0.67
N LYS A 52 20.00 0.93 -1.58
CA LYS A 52 21.21 1.73 -1.26
C LYS A 52 20.84 3.15 -0.83
N PHE A 53 19.85 3.77 -1.47
CA PHE A 53 19.36 5.10 -1.11
C PHE A 53 18.79 5.10 0.31
N ILE A 54 17.89 4.15 0.62
CA ILE A 54 17.30 4.02 1.95
C ILE A 54 18.37 3.65 3.00
N GLN A 55 19.32 2.79 2.67
CA GLN A 55 20.41 2.43 3.58
C GLN A 55 21.31 3.64 3.90
N LYS A 56 21.59 4.51 2.93
CA LYS A 56 22.34 5.76 3.17
C LYS A 56 21.63 6.68 4.18
N MET A 57 20.30 6.60 4.24
CA MET A 57 19.49 7.43 5.13
C MET A 57 19.30 6.84 6.52
N LEU A 58 19.00 5.54 6.62
CA LEU A 58 18.70 4.84 7.87
C LEU A 58 19.93 4.21 8.52
N GLY A 59 21.06 4.18 7.82
CA GLY A 59 22.34 3.61 8.27
C GLY A 59 22.44 2.09 8.15
N THR A 60 21.38 1.35 8.49
CA THR A 60 21.42 -0.13 8.49
C THR A 60 20.58 -0.76 7.40
N HIS A 61 21.07 -1.87 6.86
CA HIS A 61 20.39 -2.64 5.82
C HIS A 61 19.08 -3.31 6.30
N ILE A 62 18.98 -3.65 7.60
CA ILE A 62 17.77 -4.25 8.18
C ILE A 62 16.63 -3.22 8.20
N CYS A 63 16.89 -2.01 8.67
CA CYS A 63 15.92 -0.91 8.63
C CYS A 63 15.55 -0.56 7.17
N ALA A 64 16.52 -0.56 6.27
CA ALA A 64 16.28 -0.31 4.85
C ALA A 64 15.35 -1.35 4.22
N LYS A 65 15.55 -2.64 4.51
CA LYS A 65 14.64 -3.71 4.07
C LYS A 65 13.24 -3.58 4.64
N ARG A 66 13.10 -3.14 5.90
CA ARG A 66 11.79 -2.89 6.50
C ARG A 66 11.04 -1.77 5.77
N LYS A 67 11.70 -0.63 5.57
CA LYS A 67 11.12 0.51 4.85
C LYS A 67 10.82 0.21 3.38
N ALA A 68 11.69 -0.55 2.71
CA ALA A 68 11.43 -1.03 1.35
C ALA A 68 10.15 -1.89 1.25
N ARG A 69 9.92 -2.80 2.22
CA ARG A 69 8.68 -3.60 2.26
C ARG A 69 7.44 -2.74 2.45
N GLU A 70 7.52 -1.73 3.33
CA GLU A 70 6.42 -0.77 3.54
C GLU A 70 6.07 -0.04 2.23
N LEU A 71 7.08 0.52 1.53
CA LEU A 71 6.88 1.25 0.28
C LEU A 71 6.36 0.35 -0.86
N SER A 72 6.85 -0.89 -0.94
CA SER A 72 6.36 -1.87 -1.92
C SER A 72 4.88 -2.21 -1.68
N ASN A 73 4.45 -2.34 -0.42
CA ASN A 73 3.05 -2.58 -0.07
C ASN A 73 2.18 -1.39 -0.45
N VAL A 74 2.64 -0.16 -0.19
CA VAL A 74 1.95 1.07 -0.61
C VAL A 74 1.74 1.05 -2.13
N LEU A 75 2.78 0.80 -2.93
CA LEU A 75 2.66 0.73 -4.39
C LEU A 75 1.65 -0.33 -4.86
N ALA A 76 1.63 -1.51 -4.24
CA ALA A 76 0.64 -2.53 -4.54
C ALA A 76 -0.78 -2.03 -4.28
N THR A 77 -1.04 -1.46 -3.09
CA THR A 77 -2.36 -0.90 -2.75
C THR A 77 -2.78 0.24 -3.67
N THR A 78 -1.86 1.13 -4.06
CA THR A 78 -2.13 2.20 -5.01
C THR A 78 -2.49 1.63 -6.39
N ARG A 79 -1.73 0.65 -6.89
CA ARG A 79 -2.01 -0.01 -8.18
C ARG A 79 -3.39 -0.69 -8.16
N GLU A 80 -3.72 -1.39 -7.09
CA GLU A 80 -5.04 -2.02 -6.92
C GLU A 80 -6.16 -0.99 -6.83
N ALA A 81 -5.98 0.10 -6.07
CA ALA A 81 -6.99 1.16 -5.96
C ALA A 81 -7.21 1.86 -7.31
N VAL A 82 -6.14 2.12 -8.05
CA VAL A 82 -6.19 2.68 -9.40
C VAL A 82 -6.91 1.71 -10.35
N ALA A 83 -6.62 0.42 -10.30
CA ALA A 83 -7.33 -0.59 -11.10
C ALA A 83 -8.84 -0.68 -10.75
N LYS A 84 -9.21 -0.59 -9.48
CA LYS A 84 -10.62 -0.56 -9.04
C LYS A 84 -11.35 0.74 -9.44
N ARG A 85 -10.63 1.85 -9.60
CA ARG A 85 -11.20 3.10 -10.13
C ARG A 85 -11.31 3.07 -11.66
N LEU A 86 -10.34 2.44 -12.32
CA LEU A 86 -10.26 2.32 -13.78
C LEU A 86 -11.06 1.15 -14.34
N SER A 87 -11.61 0.25 -13.52
CA SER A 87 -12.70 -0.61 -13.98
C SER A 87 -13.87 0.29 -14.34
N PRO A 88 -14.17 0.51 -15.63
CA PRO A 88 -15.47 1.00 -16.01
C PRO A 88 -16.46 -0.07 -15.53
N LEU A 89 -17.71 0.31 -15.28
CA LEU A 89 -18.81 -0.61 -14.97
C LEU A 89 -18.61 -1.94 -15.73
N PRO A 90 -18.74 -3.10 -15.06
CA PRO A 90 -18.47 -4.38 -15.70
C PRO A 90 -19.22 -4.42 -17.04
N ALA A 91 -18.48 -4.63 -18.13
CA ALA A 91 -18.99 -4.69 -19.50
C ALA A 91 -20.33 -5.45 -19.69
N PRO A 92 -20.70 -6.48 -18.89
CA PRO A 92 -22.05 -7.07 -18.97
C PRO A 92 -23.21 -6.11 -18.63
N CYS A 93 -23.00 -4.98 -17.96
CA CYS A 93 -24.07 -4.03 -17.61
C CYS A 93 -24.43 -3.10 -18.79
N ILE A 94 -23.45 -2.71 -19.62
CA ILE A 94 -23.69 -1.84 -20.79
C ILE A 94 -24.42 -2.60 -21.91
N ILE A 95 -24.11 -3.89 -22.13
CA ILE A 95 -24.80 -4.70 -23.15
C ILE A 95 -26.26 -4.98 -22.75
N LYS A 96 -26.54 -5.25 -21.47
CA LYS A 96 -27.91 -5.45 -20.96
C LYS A 96 -28.75 -4.19 -21.10
N THR A 97 -28.21 -3.04 -20.70
CA THR A 97 -28.91 -1.75 -20.84
C THR A 97 -29.11 -1.33 -22.30
N LEU A 98 -28.22 -1.71 -23.23
CA LEU A 98 -28.40 -1.49 -24.67
C LEU A 98 -29.46 -2.43 -25.30
N GLN A 99 -29.55 -3.69 -24.86
CA GLN A 99 -30.61 -4.59 -25.32
C GLN A 99 -31.98 -4.20 -24.77
N GLU A 100 -32.07 -3.81 -23.50
CA GLU A 100 -33.30 -3.31 -22.88
C GLU A 100 -33.78 -2.01 -23.54
N LYS A 101 -32.88 -1.06 -23.81
CA LYS A 101 -33.23 0.16 -24.56
C LYS A 101 -33.63 -0.11 -26.02
N LYS A 102 -33.02 -1.09 -26.70
CA LYS A 102 -33.43 -1.52 -28.04
C LYS A 102 -34.78 -2.25 -28.04
N ALA A 103 -35.14 -2.94 -26.95
CA ALA A 103 -36.43 -3.60 -26.80
C ALA A 103 -37.57 -2.63 -26.50
N GLN A 104 -37.30 -1.51 -25.81
CA GLN A 104 -38.28 -0.44 -25.56
C GLN A 104 -38.55 0.44 -26.79
N LEU A 105 -37.67 0.42 -27.80
CA LEU A 105 -37.81 1.21 -29.03
C LEU A 105 -38.45 0.40 -30.19
N ARG A 106 -38.96 -0.80 -29.91
CA ARG A 106 -39.78 -1.62 -30.81
C ARG A 106 -41.19 -1.68 -30.28
#